data_AF-A0A975BD49-F1
#
_entry.id   AF-A0A975BD49-F1
#
_cell.length_a   1.000
_cell.length_b   1.000
_cell.length_c   1.000
_cell.angle_alpha   90.00
_cell.angle_beta   90.00
_cell.angle_gamma   90.00
#
_symmetry.space_group_name_H-M   'P 1'
#
loop_
_entity.id
_entity.type
_entity.pdbx_description
1 polymer ?
#
loop_
_entity_poly.entity_id
_entity_poly.type
_entity_poly.pdbx_seq_one_letter_code
_entity_poly.pdbx_strand_id
1 'polypeptide(L)' 'MKHTLKLELSDDIYILLLKLSEKAGQLPEIIATQWVISETRKQADDPLEKFIGKLKSNKSDWADNHDNYIGEKLSKEMKA' A
#
# COMPACT_ATOMS: atom_id res chain seq x y z
N MET A 1 -18.68 6.10 18.34
CA MET A 1 -17.88 6.48 19.53
C MET A 1 -16.50 6.95 19.07
N LYS A 2 -15.84 7.85 19.80
CA LYS A 2 -14.47 8.28 19.51
C LYS A 2 -13.52 7.59 20.48
N HIS A 3 -12.37 7.14 19.98
CA HIS A 3 -11.30 6.52 20.77
C HIS A 3 -10.00 7.28 20.52
N THR A 4 -9.15 7.37 21.54
CA THR A 4 -7.84 8.03 21.45
C THR A 4 -6.75 6.99 21.30
N LEU A 5 -5.89 7.16 20.30
CA LEU A 5 -4.72 6.33 20.07
C LEU A 5 -3.46 7.11 20.45
N LYS A 6 -2.59 6.51 21.28
CA LYS A 6 -1.26 7.06 21.59
C LYS A 6 -0.23 6.31 20.74
N LEU A 7 0.60 7.05 20.01
CA LEU A 7 1.62 6.51 19.12
C LEU A 7 3.00 6.89 19.64
N GLU A 8 3.90 5.93 19.70
CA GLU A 8 5.33 6.17 19.86
C GLU A 8 5.97 6.08 18.48
N LEU A 9 6.57 7.18 18.03
CA LEU A 9 7.19 7.30 16.73
C LEU A 9 8.68 7.54 16.91
N SER A 10 9.49 7.02 16.00
CA SER A 10 10.90 7.41 15.94
C SER A 10 11.05 8.87 15.51
N ASP A 11 12.14 9.50 15.94
CA ASP A 11 12.36 10.95 15.72
C ASP A 11 12.33 11.32 14.23
N ASP A 12 12.91 10.50 13.37
CA ASP A 12 12.96 10.71 11.92
C ASP A 12 11.55 10.77 11.31
N ILE A 13 10.67 9.86 11.71
CA ILE A 13 9.27 9.81 11.25
C ILE A 13 8.48 11.00 11.80
N TYR A 14 8.66 11.34 13.07
CA TYR A 14 7.99 12.49 13.66
C TYR A 14 8.41 13.81 12.99
N ILE A 15 9.71 13.99 12.71
CA ILE A 15 10.22 15.16 11.98
C ILE A 15 9.64 15.24 10.57
N LEU A 16 9.54 14.10 9.86
CA LEU A 16 8.90 14.08 8.53
C LEU A 16 7.42 14.48 8.61
N LEU A 17 6.70 13.99 9.62
CA LEU A 17 5.30 14.33 9.84
C LEU A 17 5.12 15.83 10.09
N LEU A 18 6.00 16.45 10.90
CA LEU A 18 5.99 17.90 11.14
C LEU A 18 6.18 18.68 9.83
N LYS A 19 7.16 18.31 9.01
CA LYS A 19 7.40 18.97 7.71
C LYS A 19 6.20 18.88 6.77
N LEU A 20 5.54 17.72 6.74
CA LEU A 20 4.33 17.52 5.95
C LEU A 20 3.16 18.35 6.48
N SER A 21 3.06 18.50 7.79
CA SER A 21 2.04 19.31 8.46
C SER A 21 2.21 20.81 8.18
N GLU A 22 3.44 21.30 8.17
CA GLU A 22 3.76 22.68 7.78
C GLU A 22 3.36 22.96 6.34
N LYS A 23 3.74 22.05 5.42
CA LYS A 23 3.39 22.19 4.00
C LYS A 23 1.88 22.17 3.76
N ALA A 24 1.14 21.38 4.53
CA ALA A 24 -0.31 21.26 4.42
C ALA A 24 -1.09 22.34 5.20
N GLY A 25 -0.43 23.11 6.08
CA GLY A 25 -1.09 24.06 6.98
C GLY A 25 -2.01 23.37 8.00
N GLN A 26 -1.68 22.14 8.40
CA GLN A 26 -2.48 21.31 9.31
C GLN A 26 -1.65 20.88 10.50
N LEU A 27 -2.31 20.40 11.57
CA LEU A 27 -1.62 19.79 12.70
C LEU A 27 -1.15 18.36 12.34
N PRO A 28 0.01 17.92 12.85
CA PRO A 28 0.55 16.58 12.57
C PRO A 28 -0.42 15.45 12.98
N GLU A 29 -1.19 15.63 14.05
CA GLU A 29 -2.19 14.66 14.51
C GLU A 29 -3.34 14.49 13.51
N ILE A 30 -3.69 15.55 12.78
CA ILE A 30 -4.74 15.51 11.75
C ILE A 30 -4.27 14.68 10.57
N ILE A 31 -3.03 14.90 10.11
CA ILE A 31 -2.43 14.12 9.02
C ILE A 31 -2.30 12.66 9.43
N ALA A 32 -1.75 12.39 10.62
CA ALA A 32 -1.63 11.02 11.13
C ALA A 32 -2.99 10.32 11.20
N THR A 33 -4.02 11.01 11.72
CA THR A 33 -5.39 10.47 11.79
C THR A 33 -5.93 10.16 10.39
N GLN A 34 -5.74 11.05 9.41
CA GLN A 34 -6.19 10.84 8.04
C GLN A 34 -5.50 9.64 7.39
N TRP A 35 -4.20 9.45 7.60
CA TRP A 35 -3.47 8.30 7.11
C TRP A 35 -3.97 7.00 7.75
N VAL A 36 -4.16 6.97 9.07
CA VAL A 36 -4.74 5.81 9.76
C VAL A 36 -6.12 5.47 9.20
N ILE A 37 -7.00 6.47 9.00
CA ILE A 37 -8.33 6.25 8.41
C ILE A 37 -8.22 5.72 6.98
N SER A 38 -7.39 6.33 6.15
CA SER A 38 -7.21 5.95 4.75
C SER A 38 -6.73 4.51 4.63
N GLU A 39 -5.68 4.15 5.37
CA GLU A 39 -5.07 2.83 5.26
C GLU A 39 -5.96 1.74 5.85
N THR A 40 -6.61 2.01 6.99
CA THR A 40 -7.55 1.06 7.58
C THR A 40 -8.72 0.78 6.63
N ARG A 41 -9.23 1.80 5.92
CA ARG A 41 -10.29 1.60 4.92
C ARG A 41 -9.82 0.82 3.71
N LYS A 42 -8.66 1.16 3.15
CA LYS A 42 -8.10 0.42 2.00
C LYS A 42 -7.94 -1.06 2.33
N GLN A 43 -7.48 -1.37 3.53
CA GLN A 43 -7.25 -2.75 3.95
C GLN A 43 -8.56 -3.48 4.28
N ALA A 44 -9.51 -2.82 4.94
CA ALA A 44 -10.81 -3.42 5.25
C ALA A 44 -11.66 -3.68 4.00
N ASP A 45 -11.56 -2.81 2.99
CA ASP A 45 -12.33 -2.87 1.76
C ASP A 45 -11.51 -3.40 0.59
N ASP A 46 -10.37 -4.07 0.81
CA ASP A 46 -9.51 -4.56 -0.27
C ASP A 46 -10.27 -5.62 -1.11
N PRO A 47 -10.75 -5.26 -2.33
CA PRO A 47 -11.52 -6.19 -3.14
C PRO A 47 -10.65 -7.33 -3.67
N LEU A 48 -9.33 -7.17 -3.61
CA LEU A 48 -8.33 -8.14 -4.05
C LEU A 48 -7.95 -9.14 -2.95
N GLU A 49 -8.21 -8.84 -1.67
CA GLU A 49 -7.87 -9.72 -0.54
C GLU A 49 -8.41 -11.14 -0.75
N LYS A 50 -9.67 -11.25 -1.18
CA LYS A 50 -10.33 -12.53 -1.47
C LYS A 50 -9.67 -13.35 -2.59
N PHE A 51 -8.74 -12.79 -3.35
CA PHE A 51 -8.01 -13.47 -4.42
C PHE A 51 -6.59 -13.88 -4.04
N ILE A 52 -6.10 -13.44 -2.88
CA ILE A 52 -4.80 -13.89 -2.35
C ILE A 52 -4.81 -15.42 -2.25
N GLY A 53 -3.84 -16.06 -2.92
CA GLY A 53 -3.70 -17.52 -2.96
C GLY A 53 -4.74 -18.29 -3.79
N LYS A 54 -5.72 -17.62 -4.43
CA LYS A 54 -6.72 -18.31 -5.26
C LYS A 54 -6.20 -18.71 -6.65
N LEU A 55 -5.25 -17.96 -7.19
CA LEU A 55 -4.63 -18.28 -8.47
C LEU A 55 -3.56 -19.36 -8.26
N LYS A 56 -3.87 -20.59 -8.65
CA LYS A 56 -2.88 -21.67 -8.70
C LYS A 56 -1.99 -21.47 -9.92
N SER A 57 -0.80 -20.95 -9.67
CA SER A 57 0.26 -20.80 -10.67
C SER A 57 1.48 -21.58 -10.21
N ASN A 58 2.17 -22.24 -11.15
CA ASN A 58 3.48 -22.84 -10.88
C ASN A 58 4.60 -21.79 -10.82
N LYS A 59 4.27 -20.50 -11.02
CA LYS A 59 5.17 -19.35 -10.90
C LYS A 59 4.86 -18.63 -9.59
N SER A 60 5.60 -18.99 -8.53
CA SER A 60 5.46 -18.40 -7.19
C SER A 60 6.13 -17.03 -7.05
N ASP A 61 7.01 -16.69 -7.98
CA ASP A 61 7.80 -15.45 -8.05
C ASP A 61 7.16 -14.41 -8.99
N TRP A 62 5.89 -14.59 -9.36
CA TRP A 62 5.18 -13.73 -10.30
C TRP A 62 5.23 -12.25 -9.90
N ALA A 63 5.12 -11.93 -8.60
CA ALA A 63 5.12 -10.54 -8.15
C ALA A 63 6.39 -9.80 -8.56
N ASP A 64 7.55 -10.47 -8.50
CA ASP A 64 8.86 -9.88 -8.79
C ASP A 64 9.24 -9.99 -10.27
N ASN A 65 8.70 -10.97 -10.99
CA ASN A 65 9.07 -11.28 -12.38
C ASN A 65 7.93 -11.09 -13.40
N HIS A 66 6.87 -10.36 -13.04
CA HIS A 66 5.67 -10.21 -13.87
C HIS A 66 5.97 -9.70 -15.28
N ASP A 67 6.85 -8.70 -15.42
CA ASP A 67 7.23 -8.13 -16.72
C ASP A 67 7.89 -9.16 -17.66
N ASN A 68 8.79 -9.98 -17.13
CA ASN A 68 9.44 -11.05 -17.89
C ASN A 68 8.41 -12.04 -18.41
N TYR A 69 7.47 -12.46 -17.56
CA TYR A 69 6.44 -13.42 -17.92
C TYR A 69 5.41 -12.86 -18.91
N ILE A 70 5.08 -11.58 -18.82
CA ILE A 70 4.24 -10.89 -19.81
C ILE A 70 4.98 -10.81 -21.15
N GLY A 71 6.25 -10.43 -21.14
CA GLY A 71 7.09 -10.34 -22.34
C GLY A 71 7.25 -11.68 -23.06
N GLU A 72 7.49 -12.78 -22.33
CA GLU A 72 7.53 -14.13 -22.89
C GLU A 72 6.24 -14.49 -23.63
N LYS A 73 5.08 -14.16 -23.02
CA LYS A 73 3.77 -14.47 -23.59
C LYS A 73 3.51 -13.66 -24.87
N LEU A 74 3.73 -12.35 -24.83
CA LEU A 74 3.56 -11.47 -25.99
C LEU A 74 4.48 -11.88 -27.15
N SER A 75 5.74 -12.23 -26.87
CA SER A 75 6.67 -12.69 -27.90
C SER A 75 6.21 -13.99 -28.57
N LYS A 76 5.58 -14.91 -27.83
CA LYS A 76 5.00 -16.14 -28.39
C LYS A 76 3.78 -15.85 -29.25
N GLU A 77 2.89 -14.97 -28.79
CA GLU A 77 1.67 -14.60 -29.53
C GLU A 77 1.98 -13.83 -30.83
N MET A 78 3.03 -13.00 -30.84
CA MET A 78 3.46 -12.27 -32.05
C MET A 78 4.19 -13.14 -33.09
N LYS A 79 4.64 -14.35 -32.71
CA LYS A 79 5.30 -15.32 -33.59
C LYS A 79 4.34 -16.38 -34.13
N ALA A 80 3.10 -16.41 -33.64
CA ALA A 80 2.02 -17.29 -34.08
C ALA A 80 1.15 -16.59 -35.13
#